data_AF-A0A956KQX0-F1
#
_entry.id   AF-A0A956KQX0-F1
#
_cell.length_a   1.000
_cell.length_b   1.000
_cell.length_c   1.000
_cell.angle_alpha   90.00
_cell.angle_beta   90.00
_cell.angle_gamma   90.00
#
_symmetry.space_group_name_H-M   'P 1'
#
loop_
_entity.id
_entity.type
_entity.pdbx_description
1 polymer ?
#
loop_
_entity_poly.entity_id
_entity_poly.type
_entity_poly.pdbx_seq_one_letter_code
_entity_poly.pdbx_strand_id
1 'polypeptide(L)'
;LEIVTAATLEGRDCKPFPEREEGEGGPMPAIPIDDDRDEAPATLDEIVARLRAFDPLTMVQSEEAAAISANAWLSLGARGMLLHFQDKGGELRHFELRPGGRRGVEIWLDDRRVSRCPTMSAAIEAVDHELGNYGDPASARADAPWRRHPITPPLAYALTRLRPPRRAATVGEAIAHLALTGIGRAQPQT
;
A
#
# COMPACT_ATOMS: atom_id res chain seq x y z
N LEU A 1 -36.16 1.45 -14.26
CA LEU A 1 -35.36 0.86 -15.34
C LEU A 1 -34.30 0.00 -14.69
N GLU A 2 -34.61 -1.30 -14.63
CA GLU A 2 -33.70 -2.36 -14.22
C GLU A 2 -32.54 -2.44 -15.21
N ILE A 3 -31.31 -2.59 -14.71
CA ILE A 3 -30.38 -3.63 -15.17
C ILE A 3 -29.59 -4.09 -13.95
N VAL A 4 -30.03 -5.21 -13.37
CA VAL A 4 -29.24 -6.06 -12.50
C VAL A 4 -28.35 -6.88 -13.43
N THR A 5 -27.03 -6.65 -13.41
CA THR A 5 -26.08 -7.58 -14.02
C THR A 5 -25.27 -8.23 -12.92
N ALA A 6 -25.74 -9.39 -12.50
CA ALA A 6 -24.96 -10.36 -11.78
C ALA A 6 -23.82 -10.84 -12.69
N ALA A 7 -22.59 -10.50 -12.35
CA ALA A 7 -21.41 -11.22 -12.84
C ALA A 7 -21.03 -12.24 -11.77
N THR A 8 -21.31 -13.49 -12.08
CA THR A 8 -20.93 -14.68 -11.32
C THR A 8 -19.42 -14.69 -11.14
N LEU A 9 -18.95 -14.55 -9.90
CA LEU A 9 -17.56 -14.78 -9.51
C LEU A 9 -17.29 -16.28 -9.58
N GLU A 10 -16.48 -16.74 -10.52
CA GLU A 10 -15.77 -18.00 -10.35
C GLU A 10 -14.50 -17.72 -9.55
N GLY A 11 -14.55 -18.06 -8.26
CA GLY A 11 -13.37 -18.05 -7.40
C GLY A 11 -12.35 -19.06 -7.92
N ARG A 12 -11.22 -18.58 -8.42
CA ARG A 12 -10.05 -19.43 -8.64
C ARG A 12 -9.25 -19.47 -7.35
N ASP A 13 -9.33 -20.62 -6.68
CA ASP A 13 -8.51 -20.98 -5.53
C ASP A 13 -7.02 -20.81 -5.85
N CYS A 14 -6.28 -20.09 -5.00
CA CYS A 14 -4.84 -20.21 -4.92
C CYS A 14 -4.50 -21.66 -4.54
N LYS A 15 -3.94 -22.44 -5.47
CA LYS A 15 -3.53 -23.82 -5.19
C LYS A 15 -2.46 -23.86 -4.09
N PRO A 16 -2.55 -24.78 -3.11
CA PRO A 16 -1.47 -25.02 -2.17
C PRO A 16 -0.29 -25.71 -2.88
N PHE A 17 0.93 -25.24 -2.61
CA PHE A 17 2.17 -25.96 -2.97
C PHE A 17 2.45 -27.05 -1.91
N PRO A 18 3.12 -28.15 -2.31
CA PRO A 18 3.30 -29.33 -1.47
C PRO A 18 4.19 -29.06 -0.26
N GLU A 19 3.85 -29.75 0.82
CA GLU A 19 4.56 -29.74 2.10
C GLU A 19 6.05 -30.05 1.88
N ARG A 20 6.91 -29.17 2.38
CA ARG A 20 8.36 -29.36 2.38
C ARG A 20 8.69 -30.35 3.49
N GLU A 21 9.25 -31.48 3.12
CA GLU A 21 9.70 -32.53 4.04
C GLU A 21 10.65 -31.95 5.11
N GLU A 22 10.40 -32.34 6.36
CA GLU A 22 11.15 -31.96 7.54
C GLU A 22 12.57 -32.55 7.48
N GLY A 23 13.55 -31.72 7.13
CA GLY A 23 14.98 -32.03 7.19
C GLY A 23 15.58 -31.67 8.54
N GLU A 24 16.03 -32.72 9.24
CA GLU A 24 16.90 -32.80 10.43
C GLU A 24 17.57 -31.51 10.96
N GLY A 25 17.37 -31.27 12.26
CA GLY A 25 17.99 -30.18 13.02
C GLY A 25 19.50 -30.36 13.22
N GLY A 26 20.29 -29.63 12.42
CA GLY A 26 21.66 -29.27 12.75
C GLY A 26 21.72 -28.01 13.63
N PRO A 27 22.73 -27.84 14.50
CA PRO A 27 22.86 -26.66 15.34
C PRO A 27 23.03 -25.40 14.47
N MET A 28 22.18 -24.40 14.70
CA MET A 28 22.27 -23.08 14.09
C MET A 28 23.67 -22.49 14.37
N PRO A 29 24.41 -22.00 13.36
CA PRO A 29 25.62 -21.25 13.63
C PRO A 29 25.25 -20.00 14.44
N ALA A 30 25.88 -19.85 15.61
CA ALA A 30 25.76 -18.63 16.40
C ALA A 30 26.35 -17.49 15.56
N ILE A 31 25.47 -16.59 15.11
CA ILE A 31 25.89 -15.33 14.50
C ILE A 31 26.63 -14.56 15.60
N PRO A 32 27.91 -14.17 15.40
CA PRO A 32 28.58 -13.29 16.34
C PRO A 32 27.81 -11.97 16.34
N ILE A 33 27.23 -11.61 17.48
CA ILE A 33 26.73 -10.25 17.69
C ILE A 33 27.96 -9.45 18.08
N ASP A 34 28.58 -8.79 17.10
CA ASP A 34 29.56 -7.75 17.39
C ASP A 34 28.85 -6.65 18.19
N ASP A 35 29.30 -6.46 19.42
CA ASP A 35 28.76 -5.51 20.38
C ASP A 35 29.31 -4.12 20.05
N ASP A 36 28.74 -3.46 19.03
CA ASP A 36 29.09 -2.09 18.57
C ASP A 36 28.68 -1.01 19.59
N ARG A 37 29.06 -1.16 20.86
CA ARG A 37 28.74 -0.21 21.95
C ARG A 37 29.55 1.09 21.92
N ASP A 38 30.44 1.26 20.94
CA ASP A 38 31.27 2.46 20.79
C ASP A 38 30.62 3.54 19.89
N GLU A 39 29.39 3.35 19.42
CA GLU A 39 28.67 4.42 18.72
C GLU A 39 28.10 5.42 19.74
N ALA A 40 28.68 6.62 19.77
CA ALA A 40 28.17 7.72 20.58
C ALA A 40 26.68 7.97 20.24
N PRO A 41 25.80 8.19 21.24
CA PRO A 41 24.38 8.38 20.97
C PRO A 41 24.20 9.57 20.03
N ALA A 42 23.47 9.35 18.93
CA ALA A 42 23.24 10.35 17.90
C ALA A 42 22.80 11.68 18.53
N THR A 43 23.46 12.76 18.14
CA THR A 43 23.13 14.09 18.70
C THR A 43 21.73 14.50 18.29
N LEU A 44 21.08 15.38 19.07
CA LEU A 44 19.74 15.85 18.72
C LEU A 44 19.70 16.49 17.32
N ASP A 45 20.77 17.19 16.93
CA ASP A 45 20.91 17.76 15.59
C ASP A 45 21.07 16.70 14.51
N GLU A 46 21.77 15.59 14.77
CA GLU A 46 21.84 14.44 13.86
C GLU A 46 20.50 13.72 13.74
N ILE A 47 19.77 13.57 14.85
CA ILE A 47 18.42 13.02 14.85
C ILE A 47 17.48 13.93 14.04
N VAL A 48 17.57 15.25 14.23
CA VAL A 48 16.78 16.23 13.47
C VAL A 48 17.20 16.25 12.00
N ALA A 49 18.48 16.13 11.68
CA ALA A 49 18.98 16.03 10.31
C ALA A 49 18.49 14.74 9.64
N ARG A 50 18.55 13.60 10.34
CA ARG A 50 17.97 12.33 9.90
C ARG A 50 16.47 12.44 9.72
N LEU A 51 15.74 13.06 10.64
CA LEU A 51 14.29 13.25 10.53
C LEU A 51 13.87 14.23 9.43
N ARG A 52 14.72 15.20 9.08
CA ARG A 52 14.51 16.13 7.95
C ARG A 52 14.84 15.49 6.61
N ALA A 53 15.85 14.61 6.58
CA ALA A 53 16.17 13.76 5.43
C ALA A 53 15.19 12.59 5.27
N PHE A 54 14.56 12.19 6.38
CA PHE A 54 13.49 11.20 6.44
C PHE A 54 12.20 11.83 5.94
N ASP A 55 12.01 11.81 4.62
CA ASP A 55 10.70 12.06 4.04
C ASP A 55 9.91 10.73 4.00
N PRO A 56 8.91 10.54 4.89
CA PRO A 56 8.11 9.32 4.90
C PRO A 56 7.26 9.14 3.63
N LEU A 57 7.20 10.15 2.74
CA LEU A 57 6.56 10.03 1.42
C LEU A 57 7.51 9.50 0.34
N THR A 58 8.83 9.60 0.51
CA THR A 58 9.82 9.16 -0.49
C THR A 58 10.41 7.79 -0.20
N MET A 59 9.93 7.06 0.80
CA MET A 59 9.78 5.61 0.63
C MET A 59 8.54 5.44 -0.27
N VAL A 60 8.66 5.73 -1.58
CA VAL A 60 9.04 4.76 -2.62
C VAL A 60 8.49 3.40 -2.25
N GLN A 61 7.59 2.89 -3.11
CA GLN A 61 7.09 1.51 -3.14
C GLN A 61 7.86 0.62 -2.18
N SER A 62 7.18 0.05 -1.16
CA SER A 62 7.80 -0.96 -0.29
C SER A 62 8.73 -1.82 -1.14
N GLU A 63 9.99 -1.96 -0.74
CA GLU A 63 11.03 -2.61 -1.56
C GLU A 63 10.56 -3.97 -2.10
N GLU A 64 9.73 -4.66 -1.32
CA GLU A 64 9.02 -5.89 -1.68
C GLU A 64 8.00 -5.70 -2.82
N ALA A 65 7.18 -4.65 -2.79
CA ALA A 65 6.25 -4.35 -3.87
C ALA A 65 6.94 -3.76 -5.12
N ALA A 66 7.99 -2.96 -4.96
CA ALA A 66 8.79 -2.45 -6.08
C ALA A 66 9.47 -3.59 -6.85
N ALA A 67 9.87 -4.64 -6.14
CA ALA A 67 10.46 -5.84 -6.73
C ALA A 67 9.45 -6.68 -7.54
N ILE A 68 8.15 -6.54 -7.27
CA ILE A 68 7.10 -7.44 -7.80
C ILE A 68 6.11 -6.72 -8.72
N SER A 69 5.97 -5.39 -8.60
CA SER A 69 4.96 -4.59 -9.29
C SER A 69 5.50 -3.24 -9.75
N ALA A 70 5.11 -2.85 -10.97
CA ALA A 70 5.36 -1.50 -11.48
C ALA A 70 4.38 -0.45 -10.94
N ASN A 71 3.35 -0.86 -10.18
CA ASN A 71 2.30 0.02 -9.70
C ASN A 71 2.74 0.77 -8.43
N ALA A 72 2.20 1.97 -8.22
CA ALA A 72 2.58 2.83 -7.10
C ALA A 72 1.83 2.45 -5.82
N TRP A 73 2.13 1.25 -5.33
CA TRP A 73 1.70 0.77 -4.02
C TRP A 73 2.25 1.64 -2.90
N LEU A 74 1.36 2.06 -2.01
CA LEU A 74 1.69 2.77 -0.78
C LEU A 74 1.71 1.78 0.38
N SER A 75 2.81 1.75 1.14
CA SER A 75 2.86 1.00 2.40
C SER A 75 2.10 1.75 3.50
N LEU A 76 1.21 1.04 4.21
CA LEU A 76 0.51 1.51 5.41
C LEU A 76 1.12 0.91 6.69
N GLY A 77 2.33 0.36 6.61
CA GLY A 77 2.99 -0.36 7.69
C GLY A 77 2.23 -1.65 8.04
N ALA A 78 2.03 -1.91 9.34
CA ALA A 78 1.34 -3.12 9.81
C ALA A 78 -0.12 -3.24 9.33
N ARG A 79 -0.72 -2.15 8.82
CA ARG A 79 -2.08 -2.15 8.26
C ARG A 79 -2.13 -2.71 6.84
N GLY A 80 -0.99 -2.87 6.18
CA GLY A 80 -0.87 -3.45 4.85
C GLY A 80 -0.53 -2.42 3.78
N MET A 81 -1.19 -2.50 2.62
CA MET A 81 -0.83 -1.72 1.44
C MET A 81 -2.05 -1.15 0.73
N LEU A 82 -1.86 -0.06 -0.02
CA LEU A 82 -2.91 0.65 -0.72
C LEU A 82 -2.46 1.01 -2.14
N LEU A 83 -3.31 0.77 -3.13
CA LEU A 83 -3.09 1.18 -4.51
C LEU A 83 -4.26 2.00 -5.02
N HIS A 84 -4.00 3.23 -5.43
CA HIS A 84 -4.99 4.07 -6.11
C HIS A 84 -4.88 3.94 -7.62
N PHE A 85 -6.01 3.91 -8.30
CA PHE A 85 -6.13 3.85 -9.75
C PHE A 85 -7.40 4.57 -10.21
N GLN A 86 -7.49 4.88 -11.50
CA GLN A 86 -8.71 5.40 -12.12
C GLN A 86 -9.49 4.26 -12.76
N ASP A 87 -10.80 4.21 -12.48
CA ASP A 87 -11.69 3.27 -13.12
C ASP A 87 -11.98 3.65 -14.59
N LYS A 88 -12.84 2.88 -15.26
CA LYS A 88 -13.20 3.12 -16.68
C LYS A 88 -13.95 4.45 -16.91
N GLY A 89 -14.53 5.03 -15.85
CA GLY A 89 -15.17 6.35 -15.86
C GLY A 89 -14.21 7.49 -15.53
N GLY A 90 -12.96 7.19 -15.16
CA GLY A 90 -11.97 8.17 -14.73
C GLY A 90 -12.06 8.54 -13.24
N GLU A 91 -12.95 7.89 -12.48
CA GLU A 91 -13.07 8.11 -11.04
C GLU A 91 -11.94 7.40 -10.29
N LEU A 92 -11.45 8.02 -9.23
CA LEU A 92 -10.38 7.45 -8.42
C LEU A 92 -10.95 6.39 -7.46
N ARG A 93 -10.41 5.18 -7.55
CA ARG A 93 -10.72 4.02 -6.70
C ARG A 93 -9.45 3.47 -6.08
N HIS A 94 -9.59 2.55 -5.12
CA HIS A 94 -8.42 1.94 -4.51
C HIS A 94 -8.58 0.47 -4.16
N PHE A 95 -7.47 -0.26 -4.29
CA PHE A 95 -7.28 -1.56 -3.68
C PHE A 95 -6.56 -1.40 -2.34
N GLU A 96 -7.03 -2.09 -1.30
CA GLU A 96 -6.36 -2.21 -0.02
C GLU A 96 -6.03 -3.68 0.26
N LEU A 97 -4.78 -3.95 0.58
CA LEU A 97 -4.29 -5.26 1.00
C LEU A 97 -4.17 -5.25 2.52
N ARG A 98 -5.00 -6.03 3.21
CA ARG A 98 -5.05 -6.06 4.68
C ARG A 98 -4.48 -7.37 5.22
N PRO A 99 -3.35 -7.37 5.96
CA PRO A 99 -2.81 -8.57 6.56
C PRO A 99 -3.69 -9.03 7.73
N GLY A 100 -4.06 -10.31 7.72
CA GLY A 100 -4.87 -10.98 8.73
C GLY A 100 -4.09 -11.96 9.62
N GLY A 101 -2.77 -11.83 9.69
CA GLY A 101 -1.88 -12.74 10.43
C GLY A 101 -1.92 -14.16 9.85
N ARG A 102 -2.27 -15.16 10.66
CA ARG A 102 -2.44 -16.57 10.22
C ARG A 102 -3.49 -16.75 9.12
N ARG A 103 -4.31 -15.72 8.89
CA ARG A 103 -5.33 -15.73 7.85
C ARG A 103 -4.78 -15.25 6.49
N GLY A 104 -3.50 -14.92 6.33
CA GLY A 104 -3.01 -14.39 5.04
C GLY A 104 -3.51 -12.96 4.80
N VAL A 105 -3.67 -12.56 3.54
CA VAL A 105 -3.94 -11.18 3.14
C VAL A 105 -5.32 -11.07 2.47
N GLU A 106 -6.16 -10.16 2.94
CA GLU A 106 -7.44 -9.85 2.30
C GLU A 106 -7.27 -8.72 1.29
N ILE A 107 -7.89 -8.87 0.11
CA ILE A 107 -7.93 -7.85 -0.93
C ILE A 107 -9.29 -7.16 -0.86
N TRP A 108 -9.27 -5.85 -0.71
CA TRP A 108 -10.44 -4.98 -0.67
C TRP A 108 -10.40 -4.02 -1.85
N LEU A 109 -11.54 -3.79 -2.49
CA LEU A 109 -11.76 -2.73 -3.47
C LEU A 109 -12.73 -1.74 -2.84
N ASP A 110 -12.22 -0.56 -2.51
CA ASP A 110 -12.86 0.40 -1.63
C ASP A 110 -13.38 -0.29 -0.34
N ASP A 111 -14.70 -0.32 -0.13
CA ASP A 111 -15.32 -0.93 1.06
C ASP A 111 -15.78 -2.38 0.85
N ARG A 112 -15.46 -3.01 -0.29
CA ARG A 112 -15.88 -4.38 -0.60
C ARG A 112 -14.69 -5.33 -0.58
N ARG A 113 -14.75 -6.38 0.25
CA ARG A 113 -13.80 -7.50 0.18
C ARG A 113 -14.01 -8.28 -1.11
N VAL A 114 -12.93 -8.41 -1.90
CA VAL A 114 -12.94 -9.08 -3.21
C VAL A 114 -12.45 -10.51 -3.07
N SER A 115 -11.28 -10.70 -2.45
CA SER A 115 -10.61 -11.99 -2.39
C SER A 115 -9.68 -12.07 -1.18
N ARG A 116 -9.02 -13.21 -1.04
CA ARG A 116 -8.05 -13.50 0.01
C ARG A 116 -6.92 -14.34 -0.57
N CYS A 117 -5.70 -13.95 -0.27
CA CYS A 117 -4.47 -14.60 -0.72
C CYS A 117 -3.65 -15.08 0.49
N PRO A 118 -2.78 -16.09 0.30
CA PRO A 118 -1.95 -16.61 1.38
C PRO A 118 -0.84 -15.63 1.80
N THR A 119 -0.30 -14.85 0.86
CA THR A 119 0.83 -13.95 1.07
C THR A 119 0.56 -12.55 0.50
N MET A 120 1.38 -11.58 0.91
CA MET A 120 1.32 -10.21 0.37
C MET A 120 1.69 -10.19 -1.12
N SER A 121 2.79 -10.86 -1.50
CA SER A 121 3.22 -10.97 -2.89
C SER A 121 2.13 -11.54 -3.80
N ALA A 122 1.47 -12.63 -3.39
CA ALA A 122 0.38 -13.23 -4.15
C ALA A 122 -0.82 -12.28 -4.29
N ALA A 123 -1.08 -11.45 -3.28
CA ALA A 123 -2.13 -10.45 -3.34
C ALA A 123 -1.80 -9.30 -4.30
N ILE A 124 -0.54 -8.84 -4.32
CA ILE A 124 -0.05 -7.83 -5.27
C ILE A 124 -0.19 -8.33 -6.70
N GLU A 125 0.33 -9.53 -6.99
CA GLU A 125 0.25 -10.15 -8.31
C GLU A 125 -1.21 -10.33 -8.78
N ALA A 126 -2.09 -10.76 -7.87
CA ALA A 126 -3.51 -10.91 -8.16
C ALA A 126 -4.16 -9.56 -8.53
N VAL A 127 -3.85 -8.49 -7.79
CA VAL A 127 -4.38 -7.15 -8.12
C VAL A 127 -3.81 -6.66 -9.45
N ASP A 128 -2.51 -6.82 -9.71
CA ASP A 128 -1.88 -6.37 -10.94
C ASP A 128 -2.47 -7.05 -12.18
N HIS A 129 -2.79 -8.35 -12.08
CA HIS A 129 -3.46 -9.09 -13.15
C HIS A 129 -4.89 -8.61 -13.40
N GLU A 130 -5.64 -8.35 -12.32
CA GLU A 130 -7.05 -8.01 -12.39
C GLU A 130 -7.31 -6.52 -12.65
N LEU A 131 -6.30 -5.65 -12.50
CA LEU A 131 -6.46 -4.20 -12.55
C LEU A 131 -7.15 -3.71 -13.83
N GLY A 132 -6.83 -4.32 -14.98
CA GLY A 132 -7.45 -3.98 -16.27
C GLY A 132 -8.95 -4.28 -16.36
N ASN A 133 -9.47 -5.16 -15.51
CA ASN A 133 -10.90 -5.44 -15.44
C ASN A 133 -11.66 -4.28 -14.78
N TYR A 134 -11.02 -3.56 -13.86
CA TYR A 134 -11.62 -2.50 -13.06
C TYR A 134 -11.36 -1.09 -13.59
N GLY A 135 -10.23 -0.87 -14.26
CA GLY A 135 -9.83 0.47 -14.70
C GLY A 135 -8.68 0.46 -15.67
N ASP A 136 -8.04 1.61 -15.82
CA ASP A 136 -6.81 1.74 -16.60
C ASP A 136 -5.59 1.36 -15.73
N PRO A 137 -4.85 0.28 -16.04
CA PRO A 137 -3.65 -0.08 -15.29
C PRO A 137 -2.56 0.99 -15.30
N ALA A 138 -2.46 1.80 -16.36
CA ALA A 138 -1.45 2.86 -16.43
C ALA A 138 -1.69 3.95 -15.37
N SER A 139 -2.95 4.18 -15.00
CA SER A 139 -3.33 5.14 -13.97
C SER A 139 -2.85 4.75 -12.56
N ALA A 140 -2.51 3.49 -12.32
CA ALA A 140 -2.04 3.01 -11.02
C ALA A 140 -0.55 3.28 -10.78
N ARG A 141 0.20 3.64 -11.83
CA ARG A 141 1.64 3.86 -11.78
C ARG A 141 2.03 5.15 -11.07
N ALA A 142 3.29 5.27 -10.69
CA ALA A 142 3.84 6.43 -9.98
C ALA A 142 3.82 7.70 -10.86
N ASP A 143 3.96 7.52 -12.16
CA ASP A 143 4.00 8.58 -13.17
C ASP A 143 2.62 8.95 -13.74
N ALA A 144 1.55 8.32 -13.25
CA ALA A 144 0.19 8.57 -13.71
C ALA A 144 -0.15 10.08 -13.69
N PRO A 145 -0.73 10.65 -14.77
CA PRO A 145 -0.95 12.09 -14.89
C PRO A 145 -1.72 12.69 -13.71
N TRP A 146 -2.73 11.97 -13.20
CA TRP A 146 -3.56 12.45 -12.10
C TRP A 146 -2.76 12.70 -10.81
N ARG A 147 -1.69 11.93 -10.56
CA ARG A 147 -0.84 12.09 -9.38
C ARG A 147 -0.08 13.41 -9.40
N ARG A 148 0.26 13.90 -10.60
CA ARG A 148 1.07 15.11 -10.82
C ARG A 148 0.24 16.38 -10.91
N HIS A 149 -1.09 16.28 -10.92
CA HIS A 149 -1.93 17.46 -10.91
C HIS A 149 -1.67 18.31 -9.67
N PRO A 150 -1.76 19.65 -9.79
CA PRO A 150 -1.73 20.54 -8.63
C PRO A 150 -2.78 20.13 -7.60
N ILE A 151 -2.40 20.21 -6.33
CA ILE A 151 -3.33 19.90 -5.24
C ILE A 151 -4.62 20.72 -5.35
N THR A 152 -5.76 20.06 -5.14
CA THR A 152 -7.07 20.73 -5.14
C THR A 152 -7.35 21.37 -3.79
N PRO A 153 -8.17 22.45 -3.72
CA PRO A 153 -8.52 23.08 -2.45
C PRO A 153 -9.11 22.11 -1.39
N PRO A 154 -10.00 21.15 -1.74
CA PRO A 154 -10.51 20.17 -0.77
C PRO A 154 -9.41 19.29 -0.16
N LEU A 155 -8.46 18.83 -0.97
CA LEU A 155 -7.33 18.03 -0.50
C LEU A 155 -6.39 18.84 0.39
N ALA A 156 -6.08 20.07 -0.02
CA ALA A 156 -5.26 20.98 0.78
C ALA A 156 -5.91 21.21 2.17
N TYR A 157 -7.22 21.46 2.20
CA TYR A 157 -7.96 21.61 3.46
C TYR A 157 -7.88 20.35 4.33
N ALA A 158 -8.09 19.16 3.74
CA ALA A 158 -7.98 17.90 4.47
C ALA A 158 -6.60 17.69 5.11
N LEU A 159 -5.52 18.06 4.43
CA LEU A 159 -4.16 17.97 4.97
C LEU A 159 -3.91 18.89 6.17
N THR A 160 -4.55 20.07 6.22
CA THR A 160 -4.44 20.98 7.38
C THR A 160 -5.07 20.40 8.66
N ARG A 161 -6.02 19.47 8.50
CA ARG A 161 -6.72 18.80 9.61
C ARG A 161 -5.94 17.62 10.19
N LEU A 162 -4.88 17.18 9.53
CA LEU A 162 -4.00 16.13 10.04
C LEU A 162 -3.23 16.60 11.29
N ARG A 163 -2.74 15.65 12.07
CA ARG A 163 -1.92 15.89 13.26
C ARG A 163 -0.62 15.06 13.14
N PRO A 164 0.55 15.70 12.89
CA PRO A 164 0.72 17.12 12.55
C PRO A 164 0.12 17.47 11.17
N PRO A 165 -0.23 18.75 10.93
CA PRO A 165 -0.67 19.21 9.61
C PRO A 165 0.37 18.87 8.54
N ARG A 166 -0.09 18.46 7.36
CA ARG A 166 0.78 18.14 6.23
C ARG A 166 0.61 19.16 5.10
N ARG A 167 1.56 19.17 4.18
CA ARG A 167 1.52 19.96 2.94
C ARG A 167 1.92 19.04 1.79
N ALA A 168 1.30 19.26 0.64
CA ALA A 168 1.62 18.56 -0.60
C ALA A 168 1.47 19.55 -1.75
N ALA A 169 2.32 19.41 -2.77
CA ALA A 169 2.21 20.19 -3.99
C ALA A 169 1.23 19.54 -4.98
N THR A 170 1.12 18.23 -4.93
CA THR A 170 0.37 17.44 -5.91
C THR A 170 -0.76 16.63 -5.28
N VAL A 171 -1.73 16.22 -6.10
CA VAL A 171 -2.82 15.32 -5.70
C VAL A 171 -2.27 13.99 -5.18
N GLY A 172 -1.27 13.41 -5.85
CA GLY A 172 -0.67 12.13 -5.45
C GLY A 172 -0.05 12.17 -4.06
N GLU A 173 0.74 13.20 -3.77
CA GLU A 173 1.33 13.43 -2.43
C GLU A 173 0.26 13.63 -1.36
N ALA A 174 -0.79 14.42 -1.68
CA ALA A 174 -1.88 14.69 -0.74
C ALA A 174 -2.60 13.39 -0.34
N ILE A 175 -2.93 12.55 -1.32
CA ILE A 175 -3.59 11.28 -1.09
C ILE A 175 -2.69 10.32 -0.28
N ALA A 176 -1.39 10.28 -0.55
CA ALA A 176 -0.45 9.47 0.23
C ALA A 176 -0.43 9.89 1.72
N HIS A 177 -0.39 11.20 2.01
CA HIS A 177 -0.48 11.71 3.38
C HIS A 177 -1.79 11.33 4.08
N LEU A 178 -2.92 11.44 3.38
CA LEU A 178 -4.24 11.10 3.94
C LEU A 178 -4.36 9.59 4.22
N ALA A 179 -3.82 8.75 3.34
CA ALA A 179 -3.82 7.31 3.52
C ALA A 179 -2.99 6.87 4.75
N LEU A 180 -1.78 7.41 4.92
CA LEU A 180 -0.88 7.05 6.03
C LEU A 180 -1.47 7.38 7.41
N THR A 181 -2.25 8.45 7.52
CA THR A 181 -2.90 8.83 8.79
C THR A 181 -4.14 8.00 9.12
N GLY A 182 -4.60 7.13 8.21
CA GLY A 182 -5.85 6.38 8.38
C GLY A 182 -7.11 7.23 8.29
N ILE A 183 -6.97 8.51 7.91
CA ILE A 183 -8.08 9.46 7.71
C ILE A 183 -8.69 9.34 6.30
N GLY A 184 -8.33 8.30 5.53
CA GLY A 184 -9.06 7.85 4.34
C GLY A 184 -10.45 7.24 4.63
N ARG A 185 -10.97 7.35 5.87
CA ARG A 185 -12.32 6.90 6.27
C ARG A 185 -13.39 8.00 6.30
N ALA A 186 -13.10 9.18 5.75
CA ALA A 186 -14.11 10.24 5.66
C ALA A 186 -14.93 10.08 4.37
N GLN A 187 -16.07 9.41 4.51
CA GLN A 187 -17.18 9.53 3.55
C GLN A 187 -17.49 11.03 3.31
N PRO A 188 -17.82 11.44 2.08
CA PRO A 188 -18.53 12.70 1.88
C PRO A 188 -19.90 12.55 2.56
N GLN A 189 -20.07 13.17 3.73
CA GLN A 189 -21.39 13.27 4.35
C GLN A 189 -22.26 14.16 3.44
N THR A 190 -23.36 13.56 3.00
CA THR A 190 -24.48 14.22 2.32
C THR A 190 -25.31 14.98 3.34
#